data_AF-A0A965YW35-F1
#
_entry.id   AF-A0A965YW35-F1
#
_cell.length_a   1.000
_cell.length_b   1.000
_cell.length_c   1.000
_cell.angle_alpha   90.00
_cell.angle_beta   90.00
_cell.angle_gamma   90.00
#
_symmetry.space_group_name_H-M   'P 1'
#
loop_
_entity.id
_entity.type
_entity.pdbx_description
1 polymer ?
#
loop_
_entity_poly.entity_id
_entity_poly.type
_entity_poly.pdbx_seq_one_letter_code
_entity_poly.pdbx_strand_id
1 'polypeptide(L)'
;MSNKILSLEVAEKTCEYAAYVKEHIENVYIASQIFFHKCKDLKVIVDQELYKKLIFDLAEHDMSKLGKNEFSQYRQKFYPVDGELYDASIFDSAWEHHKENNMHHWESWTIKEYGDSDEWMIHCSHMVIDWMAMSIKFGGTAEEYYLKNKANIKIPEYADSFLEQIFEFLRNPVDGETLYQ
;
A
#
# COMPACT_ATOMS: atom_id res chain seq x y z
N MET A 1 -12.34 8.28 -34.24
CA MET A 1 -11.65 7.00 -34.00
C MET A 1 -12.59 5.86 -34.41
N SER A 2 -12.12 4.78 -35.04
CA SER A 2 -13.01 3.65 -35.34
C SER A 2 -13.26 2.82 -34.07
N ASN A 3 -14.45 2.24 -33.91
CA ASN A 3 -14.78 1.44 -32.71
C ASN A 3 -13.76 0.31 -32.46
N LYS A 4 -13.18 -0.27 -33.51
CA LYS A 4 -12.15 -1.31 -33.41
C LYS A 4 -10.83 -0.81 -32.83
N ILE A 5 -10.40 0.41 -33.21
CA ILE A 5 -9.16 1.00 -32.68
C ILE A 5 -9.34 1.32 -31.19
N LEU A 6 -10.49 1.91 -30.82
CA LEU A 6 -10.82 2.18 -29.43
C LEU A 6 -10.79 0.91 -28.57
N SER A 7 -11.40 -0.19 -29.04
CA SER A 7 -11.39 -1.46 -28.30
C SER A 7 -10.00 -2.07 -28.09
N LEU A 8 -9.08 -1.91 -29.05
CA LEU A 8 -7.71 -2.40 -28.92
C LEU A 8 -6.93 -1.57 -27.89
N GLU A 9 -7.08 -0.25 -27.92
CA GLU A 9 -6.41 0.64 -26.97
C GLU A 9 -6.91 0.41 -25.53
N VAL A 10 -8.23 0.20 -25.35
CA VAL A 10 -8.83 -0.21 -24.07
C VAL A 10 -8.22 -1.54 -23.58
N ALA A 11 -8.03 -2.51 -24.46
CA ALA A 11 -7.41 -3.79 -24.09
C ALA A 11 -5.95 -3.62 -23.68
N GLU A 12 -5.17 -2.81 -24.40
CA GLU A 12 -3.77 -2.51 -24.08
C GLU A 12 -3.65 -1.82 -22.71
N LYS A 13 -4.42 -0.76 -22.46
CA LYS A 13 -4.43 -0.07 -21.15
C LYS A 13 -4.92 -0.94 -20.01
N THR A 14 -5.80 -1.89 -20.30
CA THR A 14 -6.22 -2.88 -19.31
C THR A 14 -5.08 -3.82 -18.93
N CYS A 15 -4.29 -4.28 -19.90
CA CYS A 15 -3.09 -5.08 -19.65
C CYS A 15 -2.02 -4.29 -18.88
N GLU A 16 -1.80 -3.01 -19.22
CA GLU A 16 -0.87 -2.14 -18.50
C GLU A 16 -1.26 -1.98 -17.02
N TYR A 17 -2.54 -1.71 -16.73
CA TYR A 17 -3.03 -1.60 -15.35
C TYR A 17 -2.93 -2.94 -14.59
N ALA A 18 -3.29 -4.06 -15.22
CA ALA A 18 -3.14 -5.38 -14.60
C ALA A 18 -1.67 -5.68 -14.25
N ALA A 19 -0.74 -5.33 -15.15
CA ALA A 19 0.69 -5.47 -14.91
C ALA A 19 1.17 -4.59 -13.75
N TYR A 20 0.67 -3.36 -13.66
CA TYR A 20 0.95 -2.45 -12.54
C TYR A 20 0.48 -3.02 -11.20
N VAL A 21 -0.76 -3.54 -11.11
CA VAL A 21 -1.28 -4.14 -9.88
C VAL A 21 -0.44 -5.35 -9.48
N LYS A 22 -0.10 -6.22 -10.44
CA LYS A 22 0.77 -7.38 -10.19
C LYS A 22 2.14 -6.95 -9.65
N GLU A 23 2.80 -5.99 -10.30
CA GLU A 23 4.10 -5.47 -9.87
C GLU A 23 4.04 -4.89 -8.45
N HIS A 24 2.97 -4.18 -8.12
CA HIS A 24 2.78 -3.63 -6.77
C HIS A 24 2.66 -4.72 -5.71
N ILE A 25 1.86 -5.76 -5.95
CA ILE A 25 1.75 -6.93 -5.05
C ILE A 25 3.12 -7.63 -4.87
N GLU A 26 3.89 -7.77 -5.95
CA GLU A 26 5.24 -8.33 -5.90
C GLU A 26 6.19 -7.45 -5.06
N ASN A 27 6.10 -6.12 -5.21
CA ASN A 27 6.88 -5.18 -4.42
C ASN A 27 6.48 -5.18 -2.94
N VAL A 28 5.20 -5.36 -2.61
CA VAL A 28 4.71 -5.51 -1.23
C VAL A 28 5.30 -6.75 -0.59
N TYR A 29 5.36 -7.86 -1.33
CA TYR A 29 6.05 -9.05 -0.86
C TYR A 29 7.54 -8.77 -0.58
N ILE A 30 8.27 -8.14 -1.50
CA ILE A 30 9.69 -7.79 -1.30
C ILE A 30 9.87 -6.87 -0.09
N ALA A 31 9.07 -5.80 0.00
CA ALA A 31 9.08 -4.85 1.10
C ALA A 31 8.80 -5.52 2.45
N SER A 32 7.88 -6.50 2.49
CA SER A 32 7.58 -7.25 3.72
C SER A 32 8.79 -8.04 4.23
N GLN A 33 9.59 -8.63 3.32
CA GLN A 33 10.79 -9.37 3.71
C GLN A 33 11.85 -8.44 4.32
N ILE A 34 12.04 -7.27 3.71
CA ILE A 34 12.93 -6.23 4.25
C ILE A 34 12.43 -5.77 5.63
N PHE A 35 11.14 -5.50 5.75
CA PHE A 35 10.52 -5.07 7.00
C PHE A 35 10.70 -6.11 8.11
N PHE A 36 10.37 -7.38 7.86
CA PHE A 36 10.51 -8.46 8.85
C PHE A 36 11.95 -8.68 9.28
N HIS A 37 12.91 -8.47 8.37
CA HIS A 37 14.32 -8.58 8.69
C HIS A 37 14.81 -7.39 9.54
N LYS A 38 14.55 -6.16 9.09
CA LYS A 38 15.02 -4.93 9.73
C LYS A 38 14.32 -4.63 11.04
N CYS A 39 13.02 -4.93 11.11
CA CYS A 39 12.14 -4.61 12.23
C CYS A 39 11.83 -5.83 13.11
N LYS A 40 12.70 -6.85 13.10
CA LYS A 40 12.49 -8.13 13.81
C LYS A 40 12.22 -8.00 15.32
N ASP A 41 12.66 -6.90 15.92
CA ASP A 41 12.53 -6.63 17.35
C ASP A 41 11.31 -5.73 17.68
N LEU A 42 10.55 -5.29 16.68
CA LEU A 42 9.30 -4.56 16.92
C LEU A 42 8.22 -5.47 17.51
N LYS A 43 7.39 -4.92 18.40
CA LYS A 43 6.29 -5.63 19.05
C LYS A 43 5.37 -6.35 18.05
N VAL A 44 5.03 -5.71 16.94
CA VAL A 44 4.19 -6.29 15.87
C VAL A 44 4.78 -7.57 15.23
N ILE A 45 6.10 -7.75 15.32
CA ILE A 45 6.82 -8.93 14.80
C ILE A 45 7.08 -9.96 15.89
N VAL A 46 7.40 -9.51 17.11
CA VAL A 46 7.70 -10.39 18.25
C VAL A 46 6.43 -11.04 18.82
N ASP A 47 5.32 -10.31 18.83
CA ASP A 47 4.01 -10.86 19.24
C ASP A 47 3.44 -11.77 18.16
N GLN A 48 3.25 -13.04 18.49
CA GLN A 48 2.82 -14.05 17.52
C GLN A 48 1.43 -13.80 16.93
N GLU A 49 0.50 -13.23 17.70
CA GLU A 49 -0.86 -13.00 17.22
C GLU A 49 -0.91 -11.77 16.32
N LEU A 50 -0.17 -10.70 16.67
CA LEU A 50 -0.03 -9.54 15.77
C LEU A 50 0.69 -9.92 14.47
N TYR A 51 1.78 -10.69 14.56
CA TYR A 51 2.56 -11.12 13.41
C TYR A 51 1.75 -11.99 12.44
N LYS A 52 0.99 -12.96 12.96
CA LYS A 52 0.10 -13.80 12.13
C LYS A 52 -0.95 -12.98 11.40
N LYS A 53 -1.58 -12.02 12.08
CA LYS A 53 -2.55 -11.11 11.46
C LYS A 53 -1.91 -10.24 10.39
N LEU A 54 -0.73 -9.67 10.65
CA LEU A 54 0.01 -8.88 9.66
C LEU A 54 0.35 -9.70 8.40
N ILE A 55 0.79 -10.95 8.53
CA ILE A 55 1.04 -11.82 7.37
C ILE A 55 -0.26 -12.06 6.59
N PHE A 56 -1.36 -12.30 7.28
CA PHE A 56 -2.67 -12.51 6.64
C PHE A 56 -3.10 -11.27 5.84
N ASP A 57 -3.04 -10.09 6.46
CA ASP A 57 -3.38 -8.82 5.81
C ASP A 57 -2.46 -8.53 4.60
N LEU A 58 -1.17 -8.86 4.69
CA LEU A 58 -0.22 -8.72 3.58
C LEU A 58 -0.52 -9.70 2.43
N ALA A 59 -0.98 -10.91 2.72
CA ALA A 59 -1.32 -11.90 1.71
C ALA A 59 -2.56 -11.48 0.88
N GLU A 60 -3.48 -10.75 1.50
CA GLU A 60 -4.70 -10.23 0.86
C GLU A 60 -4.54 -8.78 0.37
N HIS A 61 -3.34 -8.20 0.48
CA HIS A 61 -3.09 -6.81 0.14
C HIS A 61 -3.54 -6.49 -1.29
N ASP A 62 -4.41 -5.49 -1.41
CA ASP A 62 -4.91 -4.95 -2.67
C ASP A 62 -5.64 -5.94 -3.59
N MET A 63 -5.98 -7.14 -3.11
CA MET A 63 -6.69 -8.13 -3.92
C MET A 63 -8.07 -7.64 -4.38
N SER A 64 -8.67 -6.70 -3.65
CA SER A 64 -9.92 -6.03 -4.06
C SER A 64 -9.78 -5.22 -5.35
N LYS A 65 -8.58 -4.75 -5.71
CA LYS A 65 -8.31 -4.01 -6.97
C LYS A 65 -8.56 -4.85 -8.21
N LEU A 66 -8.52 -6.18 -8.10
CA LEU A 66 -8.82 -7.12 -9.20
C LEU A 66 -10.34 -7.41 -9.33
N GLY A 67 -11.15 -6.88 -8.42
CA GLY A 67 -12.59 -7.03 -8.40
C GLY A 67 -13.33 -6.03 -9.29
N LYS A 68 -14.59 -6.35 -9.61
CA LYS A 68 -15.47 -5.53 -10.46
C LYS A 68 -15.77 -4.12 -9.93
N ASN A 69 -15.57 -3.89 -8.63
CA ASN A 69 -15.86 -2.61 -7.97
C ASN A 69 -14.70 -1.62 -8.10
N GLU A 70 -13.49 -2.09 -8.45
CA GLU A 70 -12.28 -1.27 -8.48
C GLU A 70 -11.56 -1.35 -9.83
N PHE A 71 -11.44 -2.55 -10.40
CA PHE A 71 -10.49 -2.80 -11.49
C PHE A 71 -10.70 -1.86 -12.69
N SER A 72 -11.92 -1.77 -13.21
CA SER A 72 -12.18 -0.92 -14.38
C SER A 72 -12.09 0.57 -14.04
N GLN A 73 -12.50 0.97 -12.84
CA GLN A 73 -12.53 2.36 -12.39
C GLN A 73 -11.12 2.92 -12.22
N TYR A 74 -10.24 2.16 -11.58
CA TYR A 74 -8.83 2.52 -11.43
C TYR A 74 -8.12 2.53 -12.78
N ARG A 75 -8.37 1.52 -13.63
CA ARG A 75 -7.82 1.48 -14.99
C ARG A 75 -8.21 2.72 -15.77
N GLN A 76 -9.49 3.12 -15.76
CA GLN A 76 -9.94 4.33 -16.46
C GLN A 76 -9.32 5.61 -15.88
N LYS A 77 -9.09 5.67 -14.56
CA LYS A 77 -8.49 6.83 -13.90
C LYS A 77 -7.01 7.01 -14.22
N PHE A 78 -6.23 5.94 -14.09
CA PHE A 78 -4.76 6.00 -14.15
C PHE A 78 -4.20 5.63 -15.53
N TYR A 79 -4.96 4.88 -16.32
CA TYR A 79 -4.64 4.47 -17.69
C TYR A 79 -5.80 4.83 -18.63
N PRO A 80 -6.14 6.13 -18.75
CA PRO A 80 -7.28 6.57 -19.56
C PRO A 80 -7.05 6.28 -21.04
N VAL A 81 -8.15 6.07 -21.77
CA VAL A 81 -8.18 5.95 -23.22
C VAL A 81 -9.02 7.07 -23.82
N ASP A 82 -8.49 7.74 -24.84
CA ASP A 82 -9.16 8.85 -25.48
C ASP A 82 -10.51 8.42 -26.11
N GLY A 83 -11.60 9.07 -25.68
CA GLY A 83 -12.95 8.75 -26.13
C GLY A 83 -13.66 7.66 -25.32
N GLU A 84 -13.02 7.10 -24.29
CA GLU A 84 -13.70 6.30 -23.28
C GLU A 84 -14.42 7.20 -22.26
N LEU A 85 -15.61 6.78 -21.81
CA LEU A 85 -16.34 7.49 -20.75
C LEU A 85 -15.66 7.26 -19.40
N TYR A 86 -15.32 8.36 -18.73
CA TYR A 86 -14.86 8.37 -17.35
C TYR A 86 -15.84 9.18 -16.48
N ASP A 87 -16.22 8.61 -15.35
CA ASP A 87 -17.06 9.26 -14.34
C ASP A 87 -16.30 9.29 -13.01
N ALA A 88 -15.98 10.50 -12.56
CA ALA A 88 -15.26 10.71 -11.31
C ALA A 88 -16.02 10.15 -10.10
N SER A 89 -17.35 10.22 -10.08
CA SER A 89 -18.16 9.71 -8.96
C SER A 89 -18.09 8.19 -8.81
N ILE A 90 -17.92 7.48 -9.93
CA ILE A 90 -17.73 6.02 -9.93
C ILE A 90 -16.33 5.69 -9.40
N PHE A 91 -15.32 6.49 -9.74
CA PHE A 91 -13.97 6.34 -9.16
C PHE A 91 -13.97 6.63 -7.66
N ASP A 92 -14.65 7.67 -7.20
CA ASP A 92 -14.76 7.98 -5.77
C ASP A 92 -15.39 6.80 -5.01
N SER A 93 -16.43 6.19 -5.58
CA SER A 93 -17.05 4.98 -5.01
C SER A 93 -16.08 3.79 -4.95
N ALA A 94 -15.24 3.62 -5.98
CA ALA A 94 -14.20 2.59 -6.00
C ALA A 94 -13.09 2.86 -4.98
N TRP A 95 -12.73 4.13 -4.76
CA TRP A 95 -11.77 4.54 -3.74
C TRP A 95 -12.29 4.24 -2.33
N GLU A 96 -13.55 4.54 -2.04
CA GLU A 96 -14.17 4.18 -0.76
C GLU A 96 -14.21 2.66 -0.56
N HIS A 97 -14.64 1.89 -1.57
CA HIS A 97 -14.61 0.43 -1.52
C HIS A 97 -13.19 -0.10 -1.25
N HIS A 98 -12.19 0.49 -1.89
CA HIS A 98 -10.78 0.11 -1.70
C HIS A 98 -10.36 0.30 -0.24
N LYS A 99 -10.61 1.47 0.34
CA LYS A 99 -10.31 1.78 1.74
C LYS A 99 -11.03 0.85 2.72
N GLU A 100 -12.29 0.51 2.45
CA GLU A 100 -13.08 -0.40 3.29
C GLU A 100 -12.51 -1.83 3.33
N ASN A 101 -11.89 -2.28 2.24
CA ASN A 101 -11.29 -3.62 2.13
C ASN A 101 -9.80 -3.66 2.46
N ASN A 102 -9.15 -2.50 2.52
CA ASN A 102 -7.71 -2.39 2.72
C ASN A 102 -7.41 -1.50 3.92
N MET A 103 -7.34 -2.13 5.09
CA MET A 103 -7.13 -1.46 6.37
C MET A 103 -5.76 -0.81 6.53
N HIS A 104 -4.84 -0.91 5.57
CA HIS A 104 -3.54 -0.24 5.62
C HIS A 104 -3.61 1.24 5.23
N HIS A 105 -4.71 1.72 4.62
CA HIS A 105 -4.92 3.16 4.40
C HIS A 105 -5.20 3.85 5.73
N TRP A 106 -4.46 4.91 6.04
CA TRP A 106 -4.62 5.65 7.31
C TRP A 106 -6.06 6.14 7.51
N GLU A 107 -6.75 6.53 6.43
CA GLU A 107 -8.16 6.95 6.47
C GLU A 107 -9.09 5.86 7.04
N SER A 108 -8.73 4.58 6.91
CA SER A 108 -9.57 3.44 7.31
C SER A 108 -9.41 3.06 8.77
N TRP A 109 -8.17 3.04 9.28
CA TRP A 109 -7.89 2.58 10.64
C TRP A 109 -7.86 3.71 11.65
N THR A 110 -7.45 4.93 11.29
CA THR A 110 -7.35 6.04 12.25
C THR A 110 -8.71 6.55 12.76
N ILE A 111 -9.79 6.23 12.07
CA ILE A 111 -11.17 6.55 12.49
C ILE A 111 -11.75 5.54 13.47
N LYS A 112 -11.07 4.42 13.73
CA LYS A 112 -11.53 3.36 14.63
C LYS A 112 -10.97 3.55 16.03
N GLU A 113 -11.77 3.22 17.04
CA GLU A 113 -11.31 3.16 18.43
C GLU A 113 -10.78 1.76 18.74
N TYR A 114 -9.49 1.67 19.06
CA TYR A 114 -8.84 0.41 19.40
C TYR A 114 -8.81 0.12 20.92
N GLY A 115 -9.09 1.11 21.76
CA GLY A 115 -8.95 0.97 23.22
C GLY A 115 -7.53 0.55 23.60
N ASP A 116 -7.42 -0.50 24.41
CA ASP A 116 -6.13 -1.08 24.83
C ASP A 116 -5.56 -2.10 23.83
N SER A 117 -6.16 -2.25 22.64
CA SER A 117 -5.70 -3.18 21.61
C SER A 117 -4.49 -2.63 20.85
N ASP A 118 -3.50 -3.49 20.59
CA ASP A 118 -2.36 -3.19 19.72
C ASP A 118 -2.62 -3.46 18.23
N GLU A 119 -3.87 -3.77 17.84
CA GLU A 119 -4.21 -4.11 16.46
C GLU A 119 -3.93 -2.99 15.46
N TRP A 120 -3.97 -1.72 15.89
CA TRP A 120 -3.55 -0.59 15.06
C TRP A 120 -2.08 -0.68 14.60
N MET A 121 -1.21 -1.37 15.35
CA MET A 121 0.19 -1.58 14.95
C MET A 121 0.29 -2.42 13.68
N ILE A 122 -0.65 -3.35 13.47
CA ILE A 122 -0.72 -4.17 12.24
C ILE A 122 -0.95 -3.28 11.04
N HIS A 123 -2.01 -2.46 11.09
CA HIS A 123 -2.37 -1.56 10.00
C HIS A 123 -1.31 -0.50 9.74
N CYS A 124 -0.72 0.06 10.80
CA CYS A 124 0.38 1.02 10.68
C CYS A 124 1.63 0.38 10.04
N SER A 125 1.95 -0.88 10.38
CA SER A 125 3.07 -1.61 9.79
C SER A 125 2.81 -1.97 8.33
N HIS A 126 1.60 -2.44 8.02
CA HIS A 126 1.17 -2.73 6.64
C HIS A 126 1.23 -1.48 5.76
N MET A 127 0.81 -0.33 6.29
CA MET A 127 0.91 0.97 5.62
C MET A 127 2.36 1.35 5.28
N VAL A 128 3.31 1.15 6.20
CA VAL A 128 4.72 1.41 5.90
C VAL A 128 5.26 0.45 4.84
N ILE A 129 4.86 -0.83 4.90
CA ILE A 129 5.24 -1.83 3.89
C ILE A 129 4.70 -1.43 2.51
N ASP A 130 3.47 -0.92 2.42
CA ASP A 130 2.90 -0.36 1.19
C ASP A 130 3.74 0.81 0.66
N TRP A 131 4.11 1.77 1.51
CA TRP A 131 4.99 2.89 1.10
C TRP A 131 6.38 2.42 0.67
N MET A 132 6.93 1.39 1.31
CA MET A 132 8.18 0.75 0.90
C MET A 132 8.02 0.11 -0.49
N ALA A 133 6.91 -0.57 -0.75
CA ALA A 133 6.61 -1.17 -2.05
C ALA A 133 6.51 -0.13 -3.18
N MET A 134 5.90 1.02 -2.88
CA MET A 134 5.86 2.16 -3.80
C MET A 134 7.26 2.74 -4.04
N SER A 135 8.10 2.79 -3.00
CA SER A 135 9.48 3.28 -3.10
C SER A 135 10.38 2.36 -3.95
N ILE A 136 10.13 1.04 -3.97
CA ILE A 136 10.82 0.11 -4.88
C ILE A 136 10.57 0.50 -6.35
N LYS A 137 9.35 0.90 -6.68
CA LYS A 137 8.97 1.28 -8.05
C LYS A 137 9.42 2.69 -8.43
N PHE A 138 9.24 3.66 -7.54
CA PHE A 138 9.40 5.09 -7.84
C PHE A 138 10.70 5.71 -7.29
N GLY A 139 11.49 4.94 -6.54
CA GLY A 139 12.66 5.42 -5.83
C GLY A 139 12.32 6.13 -4.52
N GLY A 140 13.35 6.39 -3.71
CA GLY A 140 13.26 7.00 -2.39
C GLY A 140 13.01 5.99 -1.26
N THR A 141 12.51 6.48 -0.13
CA THR A 141 12.15 5.64 1.03
C THR A 141 10.72 5.91 1.53
N ALA A 142 10.18 4.98 2.31
CA ALA A 142 8.89 5.16 2.97
C ALA A 142 8.88 6.37 3.94
N GLU A 143 10.01 6.64 4.60
CA GLU A 143 10.19 7.81 5.46
C GLU A 143 10.15 9.10 4.64
N GLU A 144 10.85 9.16 3.51
CA GLU A 144 10.81 10.32 2.60
C GLU A 144 9.40 10.57 2.06
N TYR A 145 8.68 9.50 1.69
CA TYR A 145 7.28 9.59 1.28
C TYR A 145 6.41 10.16 2.42
N TYR A 146 6.56 9.62 3.62
CA TYR A 146 5.81 10.09 4.80
C TYR A 146 6.08 11.57 5.07
N LEU A 147 7.35 11.99 5.17
CA LEU A 147 7.72 13.36 5.46
C LEU A 147 7.21 14.34 4.41
N LYS A 148 7.28 13.97 3.12
CA LYS A 148 6.74 14.78 2.01
C LYS A 148 5.23 14.96 2.10
N ASN A 149 4.51 13.97 2.64
CA ASN A 149 3.05 13.95 2.69
C ASN A 149 2.47 14.15 4.10
N LYS A 150 3.31 14.39 5.13
CA LYS A 150 2.91 14.48 6.56
C LYS A 150 1.83 15.53 6.82
N ALA A 151 1.78 16.59 6.02
CA ALA A 151 0.71 17.60 6.11
C ALA A 151 -0.69 17.05 5.74
N ASN A 152 -0.76 16.01 4.92
CA ASN A 152 -2.00 15.41 4.42
C ASN A 152 -2.38 14.12 5.15
N ILE A 153 -1.40 13.35 5.63
CA ILE A 153 -1.61 12.12 6.39
C ILE A 153 -2.01 12.47 7.83
N LYS A 154 -3.20 12.06 8.27
CA LYS A 154 -3.70 12.34 9.62
C LYS A 154 -3.67 11.09 10.48
N ILE A 155 -2.59 10.92 11.22
CA ILE A 155 -2.42 9.83 12.19
C ILE A 155 -2.34 10.38 13.61
N PRO A 156 -2.79 9.62 14.62
CA PRO A 156 -2.68 10.01 16.02
C PRO A 156 -1.23 9.95 16.52
N GLU A 157 -0.91 10.71 17.57
CA GLU A 157 0.45 10.86 18.10
C GLU A 157 1.11 9.54 18.52
N TYR A 158 0.33 8.59 19.06
CA TYR A 158 0.85 7.27 19.42
C TYR A 158 1.31 6.47 18.19
N ALA A 159 0.62 6.63 17.06
CA ALA A 159 0.98 5.97 15.80
C ALA A 159 2.13 6.69 15.10
N ASP A 160 2.19 8.03 15.18
CA ASP A 160 3.37 8.79 14.71
C ASP A 160 4.63 8.33 15.47
N SER A 161 4.55 8.19 16.80
CA SER A 161 5.65 7.69 17.63
C SER A 161 6.08 6.25 17.27
N PHE A 162 5.14 5.42 16.79
CA PHE A 162 5.43 4.07 16.32
C PHE A 162 6.03 4.07 14.90
N LEU A 163 5.59 4.96 14.01
CA LEU A 163 6.22 5.15 12.69
C LEU A 163 7.68 5.57 12.82
N GLU A 164 7.98 6.51 13.73
CA GLU A 164 9.37 6.94 13.97
C GLU A 164 10.24 5.76 14.43
N GLN A 165 9.73 4.88 15.30
CA GLN A 165 10.42 3.64 15.68
C GLN A 165 10.65 2.74 14.46
N ILE A 166 9.64 2.52 13.62
CA ILE A 166 9.80 1.74 12.38
C ILE A 166 10.91 2.35 11.52
N PHE A 167 10.92 3.66 11.30
CA PHE A 167 11.94 4.32 10.48
C PHE A 167 13.34 4.24 11.09
N GLU A 168 13.48 4.28 12.42
CA GLU A 168 14.76 3.99 13.08
C GLU A 168 15.27 2.58 12.75
N PHE A 169 14.42 1.55 12.83
CA PHE A 169 14.80 0.19 12.44
C PHE A 169 15.18 0.08 10.96
N LEU A 170 14.44 0.75 10.08
CA LEU A 170 14.71 0.73 8.64
C LEU A 170 16.00 1.46 8.26
N ARG A 171 16.37 2.54 8.97
CA ARG A 171 17.62 3.28 8.76
C ARG A 171 18.85 2.51 9.24
N ASN A 172 18.71 1.65 10.24
CA ASN A 172 19.84 0.94 10.82
C ASN A 172 20.43 -0.06 9.81
N PRO A 173 21.75 -0.02 9.55
CA PRO A 173 22.40 -1.03 8.72
C PRO A 173 22.25 -2.41 9.39
N VAL A 174 22.09 -3.47 8.60
CA VAL A 174 22.14 -4.82 9.17
C VAL A 174 23.59 -5.10 9.54
N ASP A 175 23.83 -5.64 10.73
CA ASP A 175 25.14 -6.17 11.10
C ASP A 175 25.62 -7.17 10.02
N GLY A 176 26.65 -6.80 9.27
CA GLY A 176 27.27 -7.65 8.24
C GLY A 176 26.95 -7.30 6.77
N GLU A 177 26.15 -6.27 6.47
CA GLU A 177 26.00 -5.80 5.09
C GLU A 177 27.14 -4.85 4.70
N THR A 178 28.20 -5.41 4.12
CA THR A 178 28.96 -4.69 3.10
C THR A 178 28.03 -4.47 1.91
N LEU A 179 27.56 -3.24 1.78
CA LEU A 179 26.69 -2.75 0.72
C LEU A 179 27.12 -3.29 -0.65
N TYR A 180 26.23 -4.01 -1.32
CA TYR A 180 26.23 -4.03 -2.77
C TYR A 180 25.89 -2.61 -3.24
N GLN A 181 26.95 -1.86 -3.59
CA GLN A 181 26.88 -0.63 -4.37
C GLN A 181 26.70 -0.95 -5.85
#